data_AF-A0A354CU11-F1
#
_entry.id   AF-A0A354CU11-F1
#
_cell.length_a   1.000
_cell.length_b   1.000
_cell.length_c   1.000
_cell.angle_alpha   90.00
_cell.angle_beta   90.00
_cell.angle_gamma   90.00
#
_symmetry.space_group_name_H-M   'P 1'
#
loop_
_entity.id
_entity.type
_entity.pdbx_description
1 polymer ?
#
loop_
_entity_poly.entity_id
_entity_poly.type
_entity_poly.pdbx_seq_one_letter_code
_entity_poly.pdbx_strand_id
1 'polypeptide(L)'
;MIYKSLSTTFLTLKIHKGLRTDKLPANVGLSALGLIRSISGHDVGTEELAHLEIVGSIVSQLTSGEGAKSFDRYGAGDYYVDHANAVYPQSAAGAPFTAAYLQSKGDPIADLVEDLAAEQKARATYDNILRLSDDPDVNSVIKFLRAREVVHFQRFGEAMLAKLRGFLRNLKGIWHLSLQFYFPKIKKS
;
A
#
# COMPACT_ATOMS: atom_id res chain seq x y z
N MET A 1 2.30 5.84 -3.97
CA MET A 1 1.02 5.26 -3.48
C MET A 1 0.81 5.59 -2.00
N ILE A 2 0.21 6.74 -1.66
CA ILE A 2 -1.22 6.97 -1.37
C ILE A 2 -1.85 5.86 -0.50
N TYR A 3 -2.23 6.19 0.75
CA TYR A 3 -3.25 5.52 1.60
C TYR A 3 -2.88 4.49 2.69
N LYS A 4 -1.60 4.34 3.06
CA LYS A 4 -1.18 3.38 4.13
C LYS A 4 -1.36 3.89 5.58
N SER A 5 -2.28 4.83 5.77
CA SER A 5 -2.68 5.42 7.06
C SER A 5 -4.20 5.36 7.28
N LEU A 6 -4.90 4.49 6.55
CA LEU A 6 -6.33 4.29 6.73
C LEU A 6 -6.59 3.24 7.82
N SER A 7 -6.88 3.76 9.00
CA SER A 7 -7.47 3.13 10.19
C SER A 7 -6.86 1.79 10.61
N THR A 8 -5.62 1.87 11.07
CA THR A 8 -5.13 0.88 12.04
C THR A 8 -5.73 1.12 13.44
N THR A 9 -6.49 2.21 13.67
CA THR A 9 -7.08 2.53 14.99
C THR A 9 -8.00 1.42 15.47
N PHE A 10 -8.91 0.91 14.63
CA PHE A 10 -9.83 -0.15 15.06
C PHE A 10 -9.25 -1.55 14.99
N LEU A 11 -8.36 -1.82 14.04
CA LEU A 11 -7.71 -3.13 13.98
C LEU A 11 -6.82 -3.35 15.21
N THR A 12 -6.08 -2.34 15.68
CA THR A 12 -5.19 -2.48 16.84
C THR A 12 -5.96 -2.57 18.17
N LEU A 13 -7.09 -1.87 18.30
CA LEU A 13 -7.90 -1.82 19.52
C LEU A 13 -8.80 -3.06 19.72
N LYS A 14 -9.26 -3.69 18.64
CA LYS A 14 -10.20 -4.82 18.69
C LYS A 14 -9.51 -6.16 18.97
N ILE A 15 -8.25 -6.27 18.58
CA ILE A 15 -7.40 -7.45 18.80
C ILE A 15 -7.08 -7.68 20.29
N HIS A 16 -7.02 -6.63 21.11
CA HIS A 16 -6.57 -6.78 22.49
C HIS A 16 -7.69 -7.07 23.50
N LYS A 17 -8.98 -6.96 23.11
CA LYS A 17 -10.10 -6.88 24.08
C LYS A 17 -11.40 -7.63 23.72
N GLY A 18 -11.36 -8.60 22.79
CA GLY A 18 -12.35 -9.68 22.72
C GLY A 18 -13.76 -9.28 22.26
N LEU A 19 -13.89 -8.71 21.07
CA LEU A 19 -15.20 -8.59 20.41
C LEU A 19 -15.59 -9.90 19.71
N ARG A 20 -16.89 -10.23 19.75
CA ARG A 20 -17.48 -11.40 19.09
C ARG A 20 -17.23 -11.41 17.58
N THR A 21 -16.91 -12.59 17.05
CA THR A 21 -16.67 -12.92 15.64
C THR A 21 -17.92 -13.41 14.90
N ASP A 22 -19.12 -13.18 15.43
CA ASP A 22 -20.33 -13.90 15.00
C ASP A 22 -21.06 -13.31 13.76
N LYS A 23 -20.55 -12.25 13.12
CA LYS A 23 -21.24 -11.60 11.98
C LYS A 23 -20.36 -10.95 10.92
N LEU A 24 -19.43 -11.68 10.32
CA LEU A 24 -18.89 -11.29 8.99
C LEU A 24 -19.60 -12.15 7.92
N PRO A 25 -20.36 -11.55 6.99
CA PRO A 25 -21.01 -12.31 5.92
C PRO A 25 -19.95 -12.93 4.99
N ALA A 26 -20.03 -14.24 4.80
CA ALA A 26 -19.00 -15.12 4.24
C ALA A 26 -18.58 -14.91 2.77
N ASN A 27 -18.89 -13.79 2.11
CA ASN A 27 -18.80 -13.68 0.64
C ASN A 27 -18.12 -12.39 0.13
N VAL A 28 -16.92 -12.08 0.62
CA VAL A 28 -16.07 -11.02 0.00
C VAL A 28 -14.78 -11.65 -0.51
N GLY A 29 -14.88 -12.54 -1.50
CA GLY A 29 -13.70 -13.18 -2.07
C GLY A 29 -14.00 -13.97 -3.33
N LEU A 30 -13.14 -13.75 -4.33
CA LEU A 30 -12.99 -14.49 -5.59
C LEU A 30 -13.87 -14.05 -6.78
N SER A 31 -13.43 -13.00 -7.48
CA SER A 31 -13.48 -12.96 -8.95
C SER A 31 -12.60 -11.84 -9.54
N ALA A 32 -11.28 -11.98 -9.47
CA ALA A 32 -10.37 -11.12 -10.25
C ALA A 32 -9.03 -11.80 -10.58
N LEU A 33 -9.08 -13.00 -11.16
CA LEU A 33 -7.93 -13.56 -11.88
C LEU A 33 -8.17 -13.40 -13.38
N GLY A 34 -7.64 -12.32 -13.97
CA GLY A 34 -7.71 -12.15 -15.41
C GLY A 34 -7.32 -10.79 -15.96
N LEU A 35 -6.07 -10.34 -15.77
CA LEU A 35 -5.35 -9.49 -16.75
C LEU A 35 -3.90 -9.26 -16.30
N ILE A 36 -2.92 -9.92 -16.93
CA ILE A 36 -1.50 -9.53 -16.83
C ILE A 36 -1.09 -9.03 -18.21
N ARG A 37 -1.22 -7.71 -18.43
CA ARG A 37 -0.58 -7.01 -19.55
C ARG A 37 -0.37 -5.54 -19.16
N SER A 38 0.88 -5.14 -18.98
CA SER A 38 1.34 -3.74 -18.85
C SER A 38 0.58 -2.88 -17.82
N ILE A 39 0.86 -3.06 -16.53
CA ILE A 39 0.32 -2.19 -15.47
C ILE A 39 1.21 -0.93 -15.37
N SER A 40 0.65 0.21 -15.75
CA SER A 40 1.18 1.55 -15.51
C SER A 40 0.94 1.96 -14.04
N GLY A 41 1.64 2.99 -13.54
CA GLY A 41 1.37 3.53 -12.20
C GLY A 41 -0.09 3.96 -11.99
N HIS A 42 -0.82 4.27 -13.07
CA HIS A 42 -2.26 4.58 -13.02
C HIS A 42 -3.13 3.36 -12.73
N ASP A 43 -2.75 2.19 -13.24
CA ASP A 43 -3.47 0.95 -13.02
C ASP A 43 -3.33 0.49 -11.56
N VAL A 44 -2.11 0.58 -11.00
CA VAL A 44 -1.89 0.32 -9.57
C VAL A 44 -2.60 1.36 -8.70
N GLY A 45 -2.50 2.65 -9.05
CA GLY A 45 -3.18 3.71 -8.30
C GLY A 45 -4.70 3.54 -8.25
N THR A 46 -5.31 3.01 -9.31
CA THR A 46 -6.75 2.69 -9.34
C THR A 46 -7.07 1.50 -8.43
N GLU A 47 -6.22 0.48 -8.43
CA GLU A 47 -6.36 -0.66 -7.53
C GLU A 47 -6.28 -0.25 -6.05
N GLU A 48 -5.42 0.71 -5.71
CA GLU A 48 -5.32 1.22 -4.33
C GLU A 48 -6.58 1.94 -3.83
N LEU A 49 -7.40 2.49 -4.73
CA LEU A 49 -8.71 3.02 -4.34
C LEU A 49 -9.66 1.89 -3.91
N ALA A 50 -9.57 0.72 -4.55
CA ALA A 50 -10.31 -0.46 -4.13
C ALA A 50 -9.77 -1.02 -2.79
N HIS A 51 -8.46 -0.98 -2.56
CA HIS A 51 -7.89 -1.34 -1.25
C HIS A 51 -8.43 -0.44 -0.13
N LEU A 52 -8.54 0.86 -0.39
CA LEU A 52 -9.14 1.82 0.55
C LEU A 52 -10.60 1.47 0.87
N GLU A 53 -11.41 1.12 -0.14
CA GLU A 53 -12.79 0.66 0.06
C GLU A 53 -12.86 -0.63 0.89
N ILE A 54 -11.97 -1.60 0.62
CA ILE A 54 -11.89 -2.87 1.37
C ILE A 54 -11.58 -2.60 2.84
N VAL A 55 -10.56 -1.78 3.13
CA VAL A 55 -10.17 -1.44 4.51
C VAL A 55 -11.28 -0.68 5.23
N GLY A 56 -11.89 0.31 4.56
CA GLY A 56 -13.03 1.05 5.11
C GLY A 56 -14.22 0.13 5.42
N SER A 57 -14.47 -0.86 4.57
CA SER A 57 -15.53 -1.85 4.76
C SER A 57 -15.27 -2.74 5.97
N ILE A 58 -14.02 -3.23 6.15
CA ILE A 58 -13.65 -4.00 7.34
C ILE A 58 -13.89 -3.16 8.60
N VAL A 59 -13.39 -1.92 8.64
CA VAL A 59 -13.54 -1.05 9.80
C VAL A 59 -15.02 -0.80 10.10
N SER A 60 -15.82 -0.47 9.09
CA SER A 60 -17.26 -0.27 9.21
C SER A 60 -17.98 -1.50 9.75
N GLN A 61 -17.67 -2.69 9.24
CA GLN A 61 -18.24 -3.95 9.73
C GLN A 61 -17.83 -4.23 11.18
N LEU A 62 -16.59 -3.90 11.55
CA LEU A 62 -16.10 -4.09 12.91
C LEU A 62 -16.68 -3.09 13.92
N THR A 63 -17.12 -1.90 13.49
CA THR A 63 -17.71 -0.87 14.35
C THR A 63 -19.24 -0.80 14.27
N SER A 64 -19.86 -1.52 13.33
CA SER A 64 -21.30 -1.54 13.16
C SER A 64 -22.00 -2.10 14.40
N GLY A 65 -23.00 -1.36 14.89
CA GLY A 65 -23.75 -1.73 16.10
C GLY A 65 -23.03 -1.46 17.43
N GLU A 66 -21.76 -1.03 17.41
CA GLU A 66 -21.03 -0.64 18.62
C GLU A 66 -21.42 0.78 19.07
N GLY A 67 -21.56 0.99 20.38
CA GLY A 67 -21.89 2.28 20.99
C GLY A 67 -20.75 2.84 21.86
N ALA A 68 -20.93 4.05 22.38
CA ALA A 68 -19.92 4.80 23.14
C ALA A 68 -19.21 3.96 24.23
N LYS A 69 -19.99 3.23 25.04
CA LYS A 69 -19.46 2.39 26.13
C LYS A 69 -18.53 1.28 25.63
N SER A 70 -18.77 0.74 24.44
CA SER A 70 -17.88 -0.25 23.86
C SER A 70 -16.54 0.36 23.47
N PHE A 71 -16.56 1.49 22.77
CA PHE A 71 -15.35 2.22 22.36
C PHE A 71 -14.50 2.62 23.57
N ASP A 72 -15.12 3.11 24.64
CA ASP A 72 -14.45 3.43 25.89
C ASP A 72 -13.74 2.20 26.50
N ARG A 73 -14.44 1.04 26.58
CA ARG A 73 -13.82 -0.22 27.03
C ARG A 73 -12.61 -0.61 26.19
N TYR A 74 -12.66 -0.37 24.88
CA TYR A 74 -11.53 -0.66 24.01
C TYR A 74 -10.35 0.28 24.25
N GLY A 75 -10.60 1.52 24.69
CA GLY A 75 -9.61 2.59 24.76
C GLY A 75 -9.64 3.49 23.52
N ALA A 76 -10.79 3.52 22.84
CA ALA A 76 -11.07 4.33 21.66
C ALA A 76 -12.18 5.37 21.95
N GLY A 77 -12.36 5.76 23.22
CA GLY A 77 -13.38 6.73 23.63
C GLY A 77 -13.25 8.06 22.90
N ASP A 78 -12.03 8.60 22.82
CA ASP A 78 -11.73 9.85 22.11
C ASP A 78 -12.12 9.77 20.63
N TYR A 79 -11.83 8.63 19.97
CA TYR A 79 -12.27 8.41 18.59
C TYR A 79 -13.80 8.50 18.46
N TYR A 80 -14.54 7.90 19.40
CA TYR A 80 -16.00 7.91 19.37
C TYR A 80 -16.58 9.29 19.62
N VAL A 81 -15.95 10.11 20.47
CA VAL A 81 -16.38 11.50 20.70
C VAL A 81 -16.33 12.29 19.40
N ASP A 82 -15.27 12.12 18.61
CA ASP A 82 -15.09 12.87 17.38
C ASP A 82 -15.89 12.28 16.19
N HIS A 83 -15.99 10.95 16.10
CA HIS A 83 -16.42 10.26 14.88
C HIS A 83 -17.54 9.23 15.09
N ALA A 84 -18.03 9.05 16.32
CA ALA A 84 -18.90 7.95 16.70
C ALA A 84 -18.35 6.60 16.18
N ASN A 85 -19.15 5.84 15.43
CA ASN A 85 -18.74 4.60 14.76
C ASN A 85 -18.41 4.77 13.27
N ALA A 86 -18.35 6.00 12.76
CA ALA A 86 -18.02 6.28 11.37
C ALA A 86 -16.54 5.97 11.07
N VAL A 87 -16.24 5.67 9.80
CA VAL A 87 -14.87 5.48 9.32
C VAL A 87 -14.22 6.84 9.10
N TYR A 88 -13.15 7.14 9.84
CA TYR A 88 -12.35 8.34 9.65
C TYR A 88 -10.91 7.98 9.25
N PRO A 89 -10.34 8.64 8.21
CA PRO A 89 -9.00 8.33 7.74
C PRO A 89 -7.92 8.85 8.69
N GLN A 90 -7.48 7.99 9.60
CA GLN A 90 -6.37 8.25 10.52
C GLN A 90 -5.56 6.99 10.82
N SER A 91 -4.30 7.15 11.25
CA SER A 91 -3.47 6.03 11.70
C SER A 91 -3.92 5.48 13.06
N ALA A 92 -3.42 4.29 13.43
CA ALA A 92 -3.63 3.69 14.76
C ALA A 92 -3.33 4.61 15.92
N ALA A 93 -2.33 5.48 15.76
CA ALA A 93 -1.91 6.43 16.80
C ALA A 93 -2.76 7.71 16.81
N GLY A 94 -3.80 7.80 15.98
CA GLY A 94 -4.71 8.94 15.93
C GLY A 94 -4.31 10.06 14.96
N ALA A 95 -3.23 9.89 14.19
CA ALA A 95 -2.77 10.92 13.27
C ALA A 95 -3.67 10.95 12.01
N PRO A 96 -4.35 12.08 11.69
CA PRO A 96 -5.19 12.17 10.50
C PRO A 96 -4.40 12.00 9.21
N PHE A 97 -5.05 11.46 8.19
CA PHE A 97 -4.50 11.44 6.85
C PHE A 97 -4.29 12.87 6.33
N THR A 98 -3.16 13.10 5.68
CA THR A 98 -2.82 14.39 5.07
C THR A 98 -2.09 14.17 3.74
N ALA A 99 -2.21 15.14 2.84
CA ALA A 99 -1.50 15.16 1.58
C ALA A 99 0.03 15.14 1.75
N ALA A 100 0.55 15.46 2.95
CA ALA A 100 1.99 15.38 3.25
C ALA A 100 2.58 13.96 3.10
N TYR A 101 1.75 12.91 3.16
CA TYR A 101 2.18 11.53 2.92
C TYR A 101 2.29 11.18 1.43
N LEU A 102 1.85 12.07 0.53
CA LEU A 102 1.91 11.85 -0.91
C LEU A 102 3.24 12.39 -1.45
N GLN A 103 4.03 11.50 -2.05
CA GLN A 103 5.27 11.86 -2.70
C GLN A 103 5.11 11.79 -4.21
N SER A 104 5.49 12.87 -4.88
CA SER A 104 5.56 12.97 -6.33
C SER A 104 6.61 14.03 -6.66
N LYS A 105 7.68 13.62 -7.33
CA LYS A 105 8.81 14.48 -7.67
C LYS A 105 8.95 14.71 -9.18
N GLY A 106 8.22 13.96 -10.01
CA GLY A 106 8.28 14.06 -11.46
C GLY A 106 9.55 13.45 -12.05
N ASP A 107 10.43 12.90 -11.22
CA ASP A 107 11.54 12.05 -11.63
C ASP A 107 11.11 10.58 -11.55
N PRO A 108 11.03 9.86 -12.69
CA PRO A 108 10.50 8.50 -12.68
C PRO A 108 11.30 7.50 -11.84
N ILE A 109 12.60 7.70 -11.62
CA ILE A 109 13.40 6.77 -10.82
C ILE A 109 13.14 7.04 -9.33
N ALA A 110 13.17 8.30 -8.91
CA ALA A 110 12.87 8.69 -7.54
C ALA A 110 11.46 8.28 -7.13
N ASP A 111 10.47 8.52 -8.00
CA ASP A 111 9.07 8.17 -7.75
C ASP A 111 8.89 6.64 -7.63
N LEU A 112 9.53 5.85 -8.51
CA LEU A 112 9.48 4.38 -8.43
C LEU A 112 10.18 3.80 -7.19
N VAL A 113 11.26 4.42 -6.73
CA VAL A 113 11.95 4.00 -5.50
C VAL A 113 11.07 4.28 -4.28
N GLU A 114 10.38 5.41 -4.25
CA GLU A 114 9.43 5.74 -3.20
C GLU A 114 8.24 4.78 -3.20
N ASP A 115 7.68 4.45 -4.36
CA ASP A 115 6.61 3.46 -4.49
C ASP A 115 7.06 2.06 -4.00
N LEU A 116 8.25 1.60 -4.38
CA LEU A 116 8.83 0.36 -3.86
C LEU A 116 8.96 0.36 -2.33
N ALA A 117 9.41 1.47 -1.75
CA ALA A 117 9.50 1.60 -0.30
C ALA A 117 8.11 1.61 0.36
N ALA A 118 7.13 2.28 -0.23
CA ALA A 118 5.75 2.30 0.24
C ALA A 118 5.14 0.89 0.25
N GLU A 119 5.39 0.08 -0.77
CA GLU A 119 4.93 -1.32 -0.84
C GLU A 119 5.48 -2.19 0.28
N GLN A 120 6.77 -2.07 0.59
CA GLN A 120 7.36 -2.84 1.69
C GLN A 120 6.86 -2.39 3.07
N LYS A 121 6.63 -1.08 3.26
CA LYS A 121 6.08 -0.54 4.52
C LYS A 121 4.66 -1.03 4.79
N ALA A 122 3.79 -1.09 3.77
CA ALA A 122 2.46 -1.70 3.95
C ALA A 122 2.53 -3.19 4.22
N ARG A 123 3.30 -3.94 3.43
CA ARG A 123 3.46 -5.39 3.63
C ARG A 123 3.90 -5.70 5.07
N ALA A 124 4.83 -4.91 5.62
CA ALA A 124 5.27 -5.02 7.01
C ALA A 124 4.16 -4.64 8.01
N THR A 125 3.34 -3.64 7.69
CA THR A 125 2.18 -3.26 8.51
C THR A 125 1.13 -4.38 8.54
N TYR A 126 0.82 -4.99 7.39
CA TYR A 126 -0.07 -6.16 7.32
C TYR A 126 0.49 -7.37 8.06
N ASP A 127 1.80 -7.61 8.04
CA ASP A 127 2.41 -8.64 8.91
C ASP A 127 2.15 -8.35 10.39
N ASN A 128 2.28 -7.09 10.82
CA ASN A 128 2.06 -6.71 12.22
C ASN A 128 0.59 -6.93 12.61
N ILE A 129 -0.34 -6.57 11.74
CA ILE A 129 -1.77 -6.84 11.92
C ILE A 129 -2.02 -8.35 12.07
N LEU A 130 -1.43 -9.19 11.23
CA LEU A 130 -1.62 -10.66 11.29
C LEU A 130 -1.02 -11.30 12.55
N ARG A 131 0.01 -10.70 13.15
CA ARG A 131 0.53 -11.16 14.47
C ARG A 131 -0.39 -10.78 15.62
N LEU A 132 -1.19 -9.75 15.41
CA LEU A 132 -2.13 -9.24 16.38
C LEU A 132 -3.46 -10.03 16.23
N SER A 133 -4.02 -10.14 15.03
CA SER A 133 -5.42 -10.52 14.81
C SER A 133 -5.70 -12.02 14.92
N ASP A 134 -6.74 -12.37 15.67
CA ASP A 134 -7.27 -13.72 15.84
C ASP A 134 -8.52 -14.00 14.99
N ASP A 135 -9.14 -12.98 14.39
CA ASP A 135 -10.31 -13.10 13.53
C ASP A 135 -9.92 -13.69 12.15
N PRO A 136 -10.43 -14.90 11.78
CA PRO A 136 -10.05 -15.57 10.54
C PRO A 136 -10.53 -14.84 9.28
N ASP A 137 -11.67 -14.14 9.35
CA ASP A 137 -12.26 -13.43 8.21
C ASP A 137 -11.50 -12.14 7.93
N VAL A 138 -11.15 -11.39 8.98
CA VAL A 138 -10.23 -10.24 8.88
C VAL A 138 -8.87 -10.70 8.35
N ASN A 139 -8.32 -11.79 8.91
CA ASN A 139 -7.02 -12.33 8.51
C ASN A 139 -6.99 -12.76 7.05
N SER A 140 -8.09 -13.27 6.50
CA SER A 140 -8.21 -13.63 5.08
C SER A 140 -8.03 -12.41 4.19
N VAL A 141 -8.73 -11.31 4.49
CA VAL A 141 -8.65 -10.08 3.70
C VAL A 141 -7.29 -9.40 3.85
N ILE A 142 -6.70 -9.39 5.05
CA ILE A 142 -5.36 -8.83 5.28
C ILE A 142 -4.29 -9.64 4.52
N LYS A 143 -4.41 -10.97 4.45
CA LYS A 143 -3.52 -11.81 3.62
C LYS A 143 -3.66 -11.49 2.13
N PHE A 144 -4.87 -11.23 1.65
CA PHE A 144 -5.11 -10.78 0.28
C PHE A 144 -4.39 -9.46 0.00
N LEU A 145 -4.63 -8.41 0.79
CA LEU A 145 -3.98 -7.09 0.63
C LEU A 145 -2.45 -7.21 0.69
N ARG A 146 -1.94 -7.98 1.65
CA ARG A 146 -0.51 -8.27 1.76
C ARG A 146 0.09 -8.91 0.50
N ALA A 147 -0.63 -9.82 -0.14
CA ALA A 147 -0.18 -10.44 -1.38
C ALA A 147 -0.15 -9.43 -2.53
N ARG A 148 -1.09 -8.47 -2.56
CA ARG A 148 -1.10 -7.39 -3.54
C ARG A 148 0.13 -6.49 -3.42
N GLU A 149 0.58 -6.16 -2.20
CA GLU A 149 1.80 -5.35 -2.02
C GLU A 149 3.06 -6.03 -2.58
N VAL A 150 3.12 -7.36 -2.51
CA VAL A 150 4.23 -8.12 -3.13
C VAL A 150 4.17 -8.03 -4.66
N VAL A 151 2.96 -8.13 -5.23
CA VAL A 151 2.76 -7.97 -6.67
C VAL A 151 3.10 -6.54 -7.11
N HIS A 152 2.62 -5.52 -6.40
CA HIS A 152 2.91 -4.12 -6.70
C HIS A 152 4.39 -3.82 -6.60
N PHE A 153 5.07 -4.29 -5.54
CA PHE A 153 6.51 -4.17 -5.39
C PHE A 153 7.26 -4.79 -6.58
N GLN A 154 6.87 -5.99 -7.01
CA GLN A 154 7.47 -6.62 -8.18
C GLN A 154 7.25 -5.78 -9.45
N ARG A 155 6.05 -5.25 -9.66
CA ARG A 155 5.72 -4.43 -10.84
C ARG A 155 6.49 -3.13 -10.88
N PHE A 156 6.62 -2.42 -9.77
CA PHE A 156 7.47 -1.24 -9.70
C PHE A 156 8.95 -1.59 -9.91
N GLY A 157 9.40 -2.74 -9.40
CA GLY A 157 10.76 -3.23 -9.62
C GLY A 157 11.05 -3.48 -11.10
N GLU A 158 10.12 -4.12 -11.81
CA GLU A 158 10.20 -4.33 -13.26
C GLU A 158 10.23 -2.99 -14.02
N ALA A 159 9.39 -2.03 -13.64
CA ALA A 159 9.38 -0.69 -14.24
C ALA A 159 10.70 0.07 -13.99
N MET A 160 11.24 0.00 -12.78
CA MET A 160 12.50 0.64 -12.39
C MET A 160 13.66 0.05 -13.19
N LEU A 161 13.74 -1.28 -13.29
CA LEU A 161 14.75 -1.95 -14.10
C LEU A 161 14.66 -1.56 -15.58
N ALA A 162 13.46 -1.41 -16.12
CA ALA A 162 13.27 -0.96 -17.50
C ALA A 162 13.79 0.48 -17.72
N LYS A 163 13.51 1.40 -16.78
CA LYS A 163 14.01 2.79 -16.83
C LYS A 163 15.52 2.87 -16.70
N LEU A 164 16.10 2.15 -15.75
CA LEU A 164 17.56 2.10 -15.55
C LEU A 164 18.28 1.53 -16.77
N ARG A 165 17.75 0.46 -17.40
CA ARG A 165 18.30 -0.07 -18.65
C ARG A 165 18.27 0.95 -19.78
N GLY A 166 17.20 1.73 -19.89
CA GLY A 166 17.09 2.84 -20.85
C GLY A 166 18.18 3.89 -20.64
N PHE A 167 18.34 4.33 -19.39
CA PHE A 167 19.37 5.29 -19.01
C PHE A 167 20.78 4.80 -19.32
N LEU A 168 21.10 3.54 -18.96
CA LEU A 168 22.42 2.94 -19.21
C LEU A 168 22.72 2.78 -20.71
N ARG A 169 21.73 2.49 -21.56
CA ARG A 169 21.92 2.46 -23.01
C ARG A 169 22.29 3.83 -23.57
N ASN A 170 21.63 4.88 -23.10
CA ASN A 170 21.95 6.26 -23.51
C ASN A 170 23.35 6.66 -23.08
N LEU A 171 23.76 6.30 -21.86
CA LEU A 171 25.12 6.52 -21.38
C LEU A 171 26.16 5.80 -22.25
N LYS A 172 25.96 4.51 -22.57
CA LYS A 172 26.88 3.77 -23.45
C LYS A 172 27.01 4.43 -24.83
N GLY A 173 25.94 5.00 -25.37
CA GLY A 173 25.98 5.80 -26.60
C GLY A 173 26.88 7.04 -26.46
N ILE A 174 26.79 7.74 -25.33
CA ILE A 174 27.64 8.90 -25.02
C ILE A 174 29.12 8.50 -24.88
N TRP A 175 29.42 7.38 -24.20
CA TRP A 175 30.80 6.87 -24.08
C TRP A 175 31.40 6.42 -25.42
N HIS A 176 30.59 5.87 -26.33
CA HIS A 176 31.05 5.55 -27.69
C HIS A 176 31.29 6.80 -28.56
N LEU A 177 30.50 7.86 -28.37
CA LEU A 177 30.72 9.16 -29.02
C LEU A 177 31.97 9.88 -28.47
N SER A 178 32.25 9.80 -27.16
CA SER A 178 33.42 10.46 -26.57
C SER A 178 34.75 9.78 -26.91
N LEU A 179 34.78 8.45 -27.04
CA LEU A 179 35.98 7.71 -27.46
C LEU A 179 36.43 8.05 -28.90
N GLN A 180 35.50 8.37 -29.81
CA GLN A 180 35.83 8.84 -31.16
C GLN A 180 36.48 10.23 -31.16
N PHE A 181 36.17 11.07 -30.18
CA PHE A 181 36.80 12.39 -30.02
C PHE A 181 38.19 12.31 -29.38
N TYR A 182 38.41 11.39 -28.44
CA TYR A 182 39.68 11.28 -27.71
C TYR A 182 40.73 10.37 -28.37
N PHE A 183 40.35 9.47 -29.27
CA PHE A 183 41.28 8.63 -30.03
C PHE A 183 41.04 8.79 -31.54
N PRO A 184 41.72 9.75 -32.21
CA PRO A 184 41.64 9.83 -33.66
C PRO A 184 42.17 8.52 -34.27
N LYS A 185 41.45 7.99 -35.26
CA LYS A 185 41.81 6.75 -35.96
C LYS A 185 43.27 6.82 -36.41
N ILE A 186 44.13 5.99 -35.81
CA ILE A 186 45.49 5.77 -36.30
C ILE A 186 45.33 5.13 -37.68
N LYS A 187 45.62 5.89 -38.75
CA LYS A 187 45.71 5.33 -40.10
C LYS A 187 46.86 4.32 -40.08
N LYS A 188 46.54 3.05 -40.27
CA LYS A 188 47.55 2.05 -40.58
C LYS A 188 48.16 2.41 -41.93
N SER A 189 49.46 2.65 -41.95
CA SER A 189 50.31 2.79 -43.14
C SER A 189 50.43 1.48 -43.88
#